data_AF-A0A0J7KH21-F1
#
_entry.id   AF-A0A0J7KH21-F1
#
_cell.length_a   1.000
_cell.length_b   1.000
_cell.length_c   1.000
_cell.angle_alpha   90.00
_cell.angle_beta   90.00
_cell.angle_gamma   90.00
#
_symmetry.space_group_name_H-M   'P 1'
#
loop_
_entity.id
_entity.type
_entity.pdbx_description
1 polymer ?
#
loop_
_entity_poly.entity_id
_entity_poly.type
_entity_poly.pdbx_seq_one_letter_code
_entity_poly.pdbx_strand_id
1 'polypeptide(L)'
;MNTNLSSIFYNKSCVAIQAVCSNFGYNHGNNITHCFKSNGEAKAFSDIYNRTLLSEEYFRDHVLGIRGATWENFGGIRWELFGCLTLAWIVCCLCLVRGIQTIGKVVYFTALFPYVILTALLIRGVTLDGADEGVLWYIMPNFTTLKDAKMWADAASQIFYSLGIGCGSLVTLASYSNFSNNCHRDAIFVTFTNLFTSIYAGFVIFSILGFLARQMQMPIDKVVQSAEGLAFIAYPEAVVQMPLPNLWAILFFFMLFILGLGSQFAGVQAINTAILDRRPDLRKHEGFVILGICVACWLLAIPMVFDGGIYLFKLMDWHTASWAILLIGFAEIVVPSWFYGCNKFLNNLAEMKMRFGRFLHGYWWLCWVILAPLTCL
;
A
#
# COMPACT_ATOMS: atom_id res chain seq x y z
N MET A 1 10.48 -33.92 -12.78
CA MET A 1 11.88 -33.61 -13.20
C MET A 1 12.70 -33.56 -11.93
N ASN A 2 13.66 -34.48 -11.77
CA ASN A 2 14.52 -34.59 -10.58
C ASN A 2 15.28 -33.28 -10.36
N THR A 3 14.96 -32.57 -9.29
CA THR A 3 15.64 -31.36 -8.88
C THR A 3 17.04 -31.71 -8.38
N ASN A 4 18.07 -31.26 -9.09
CA ASN A 4 19.44 -31.20 -8.58
C ASN A 4 19.46 -30.27 -7.35
N LEU A 5 19.30 -30.87 -6.17
CA LEU A 5 19.30 -30.21 -4.85
C LEU A 5 20.69 -29.71 -4.37
N SER A 6 21.69 -29.63 -5.24
CA SER A 6 23.10 -29.34 -4.90
C SER A 6 23.61 -27.95 -5.30
N SER A 7 22.78 -27.15 -5.99
CA SER A 7 23.11 -25.80 -6.44
C SER A 7 22.28 -24.73 -5.75
N ILE A 8 22.92 -23.64 -5.37
CA ILE A 8 22.33 -22.46 -4.75
C ILE A 8 22.66 -21.22 -5.59
N PHE A 9 21.74 -20.28 -5.64
CA PHE A 9 21.95 -19.05 -6.39
C PHE A 9 22.82 -18.09 -5.57
N TYR A 10 24.01 -17.75 -6.09
CA TYR A 10 25.00 -16.86 -5.47
C TYR A 10 25.69 -16.01 -6.54
N ASN A 11 25.80 -14.70 -6.31
CA ASN A 11 26.49 -13.77 -7.21
C ASN A 11 26.03 -13.89 -8.68
N LYS A 12 24.72 -13.78 -8.91
CA LYS A 12 24.08 -13.81 -10.24
C LYS A 12 24.23 -15.11 -11.02
N SER A 13 24.62 -16.20 -10.36
CA SER A 13 24.79 -17.52 -10.97
C SER A 13 24.36 -18.65 -10.03
N CYS A 14 23.92 -19.78 -10.58
CA CYS A 14 23.71 -21.00 -9.80
C CYS A 14 25.06 -21.65 -9.52
N VAL A 15 25.52 -21.59 -8.27
CA VAL A 15 26.80 -22.11 -7.80
C VAL A 15 26.55 -23.33 -6.91
N ALA A 16 27.38 -24.35 -6.98
CA ALA A 16 27.27 -25.49 -6.07
C ALA A 16 27.51 -25.07 -4.61
N ILE A 17 26.78 -25.66 -3.66
CA ILE A 17 26.89 -25.35 -2.22
C ILE A 17 28.35 -25.45 -1.73
N GLN A 18 29.11 -26.41 -2.27
CA GLN A 18 30.54 -26.62 -2.03
C GLN A 18 31.40 -25.40 -2.37
N ALA A 19 31.14 -24.77 -3.52
CA ALA A 19 31.89 -23.61 -4.00
C ALA A 19 31.55 -22.33 -3.20
N VAL A 20 30.36 -22.26 -2.61
CA VAL A 20 29.99 -21.15 -1.71
C VAL A 20 30.66 -21.31 -0.35
N CYS A 21 30.63 -22.51 0.28
CA CYS A 21 31.36 -22.72 1.53
C CYS A 21 32.87 -22.43 1.36
N SER A 22 33.49 -22.84 0.24
CA SER A 22 34.91 -22.56 -0.02
C SER A 22 35.22 -21.08 -0.22
N ASN A 23 34.33 -20.31 -0.87
CA ASN A 23 34.50 -18.86 -1.04
C ASN A 23 34.51 -18.10 0.29
N PHE A 24 33.81 -18.61 1.31
CA PHE A 24 33.79 -18.04 2.65
C PHE A 24 34.82 -18.67 3.61
N GLY A 25 35.72 -19.53 3.11
CA GLY A 25 36.79 -20.15 3.92
C GLY A 25 36.35 -21.33 4.78
N TYR A 26 35.24 -22.00 4.41
CA TYR A 26 34.72 -23.18 5.09
C TYR A 26 34.84 -24.44 4.21
N ASN A 27 35.08 -25.59 4.83
CA ASN A 27 35.05 -26.90 4.17
C ASN A 27 33.62 -27.46 4.16
N HIS A 28 33.26 -28.12 3.06
CA HIS A 28 31.98 -28.81 2.96
C HIS A 28 32.05 -30.14 3.73
N GLY A 29 31.16 -30.32 4.71
CA GLY A 29 30.92 -31.63 5.33
C GLY A 29 29.78 -32.34 4.62
N ASN A 30 29.61 -33.65 4.85
CA ASN A 30 28.58 -34.49 4.24
C ASN A 30 27.12 -34.06 4.55
N ASN A 31 26.90 -33.02 5.36
CA ASN A 31 25.59 -32.48 5.71
C ASN A 31 25.28 -31.19 4.91
N ILE A 32 24.10 -31.16 4.28
CA ILE A 32 23.65 -30.10 3.36
C ILE A 32 23.40 -28.76 4.08
N THR A 33 23.26 -28.76 5.41
CA THR A 33 22.75 -27.62 6.19
C THR A 33 23.82 -26.77 6.90
N HIS A 34 25.07 -27.26 7.01
CA HIS A 34 26.13 -26.60 7.78
C HIS A 34 27.46 -26.56 7.00
N CYS A 35 28.16 -25.43 7.01
CA CYS A 35 29.56 -25.37 6.56
C CYS A 35 30.48 -25.54 7.80
N PHE A 36 31.59 -26.25 7.62
CA PHE A 36 32.51 -26.59 8.73
C PHE A 36 33.82 -25.84 8.59
N LYS A 37 34.32 -25.27 9.70
CA LYS A 37 35.67 -24.72 9.76
C LYS A 37 36.67 -25.82 10.10
N SER A 38 37.95 -25.65 9.75
CA SER A 38 39.02 -26.62 10.07
C SER A 38 39.20 -26.89 11.58
N ASN A 39 38.59 -26.05 12.45
CA ASN A 39 38.63 -26.17 13.90
C ASN A 39 37.39 -26.90 14.50
N GLY A 40 36.49 -27.44 13.68
CA GLY A 40 35.29 -28.16 14.14
C GLY A 40 34.06 -27.29 14.43
N GLU A 41 34.15 -25.96 14.27
CA GLU A 41 32.98 -25.07 14.35
C GLU A 41 32.07 -25.27 13.13
N ALA A 42 30.82 -25.65 13.38
CA ALA A 42 29.76 -25.74 12.39
C ALA A 42 28.90 -24.48 12.45
N LYS A 43 28.76 -23.76 11.33
CA LYS A 43 27.79 -22.67 11.20
C LYS A 43 26.69 -23.06 10.23
N ALA A 44 25.45 -22.71 10.58
CA ALA A 44 24.30 -22.95 9.73
C ALA A 44 24.47 -22.16 8.43
N PHE A 45 24.05 -22.74 7.31
CA PHE A 45 24.18 -22.11 6.00
C PHE A 45 23.45 -20.73 5.94
N SER A 46 22.34 -20.60 6.67
CA SER A 46 21.56 -19.37 6.83
C SER A 46 22.31 -18.22 7.51
N ASP A 47 23.33 -18.53 8.34
CA ASP A 47 24.11 -17.52 9.08
C ASP A 47 25.35 -17.05 8.31
N ILE A 48 25.74 -17.81 7.27
CA ILE A 48 26.91 -17.53 6.43
C ILE A 48 26.48 -16.76 5.17
N TYR A 49 25.30 -17.06 4.65
CA TYR A 49 24.79 -16.51 3.41
C TYR A 49 23.40 -15.91 3.59
N ASN A 50 23.28 -14.60 3.34
CA ASN A 50 21.97 -13.97 3.24
C ASN A 50 21.37 -14.30 1.87
N ARG A 51 20.48 -15.29 1.83
CA ARG A 51 19.81 -15.73 0.60
C ARG A 51 18.91 -14.61 0.07
N THR A 52 19.30 -13.98 -1.02
CA THR A 52 18.43 -13.07 -1.78
C THR A 52 17.46 -13.86 -2.62
N LEU A 53 16.20 -13.44 -2.64
CA LEU A 53 15.16 -14.08 -3.47
C LEU A 53 15.36 -13.72 -4.96
N LEU A 54 14.94 -14.59 -5.88
CA LEU A 54 14.99 -14.27 -7.31
C LEU A 54 14.06 -13.10 -7.63
N SER A 55 12.89 -13.04 -6.98
CA SER A 55 11.98 -11.90 -7.07
C SER A 55 12.59 -10.59 -6.54
N GLU A 56 13.41 -10.66 -5.49
CA GLU A 56 14.11 -9.51 -4.92
C GLU A 56 15.15 -8.95 -5.88
N GLU A 57 15.97 -9.82 -6.48
CA GLU A 57 16.94 -9.39 -7.48
C GLU A 57 16.25 -8.84 -8.73
N TYR A 58 15.18 -9.50 -9.20
CA TYR A 58 14.41 -9.00 -10.33
C TYR A 58 13.82 -7.61 -10.04
N PHE A 59 13.22 -7.41 -8.87
CA PHE A 59 12.67 -6.11 -8.50
C PHE A 59 13.77 -5.05 -8.37
N ARG A 60 14.88 -5.36 -7.70
CA ARG A 60 15.96 -4.39 -7.44
C ARG A 60 16.77 -4.03 -8.68
N ASP A 61 17.20 -5.04 -9.44
CA ASP A 61 18.17 -4.87 -10.53
C ASP A 61 17.50 -4.71 -11.90
N HIS A 62 16.31 -5.30 -12.13
CA HIS A 62 15.60 -5.22 -13.41
C HIS A 62 14.48 -4.17 -13.39
N VAL A 63 13.59 -4.20 -12.41
CA VAL A 63 12.48 -3.23 -12.33
C VAL A 63 13.01 -1.85 -11.94
N LEU A 64 13.64 -1.74 -10.77
CA LEU A 64 14.16 -0.46 -10.28
C LEU A 64 15.48 -0.06 -10.94
N GLY A 65 16.34 -1.03 -11.26
CA GLY A 65 17.63 -0.75 -11.90
C GLY A 65 18.68 -0.15 -10.96
N ILE A 66 18.60 -0.44 -9.65
CA ILE A 66 19.50 0.09 -8.61
C ILE A 66 20.88 -0.58 -8.75
N ARG A 67 21.63 -0.23 -9.79
CA ARG A 67 22.96 -0.77 -10.11
C ARG A 67 24.05 0.06 -9.42
N GLY A 68 23.93 0.23 -8.11
CA GLY A 68 24.81 1.11 -7.33
C GLY A 68 24.44 2.59 -7.43
N ALA A 69 23.19 2.91 -7.80
CA ALA A 69 22.67 4.28 -7.73
C ALA A 69 22.67 4.76 -6.28
N THR A 70 23.10 6.00 -6.07
CA THR A 70 23.14 6.67 -4.77
C THR A 70 22.53 8.06 -4.89
N TRP A 71 22.38 8.78 -3.78
CA TRP A 71 21.97 10.19 -3.83
C TRP A 71 22.93 11.09 -4.61
N GLU A 72 24.22 10.73 -4.66
CA GLU A 72 25.24 11.45 -5.42
C GLU A 72 25.23 11.06 -6.90
N ASN A 73 24.96 9.79 -7.21
CA ASN A 73 24.82 9.28 -8.56
C ASN A 73 23.43 8.67 -8.76
N PHE A 74 22.47 9.51 -9.18
CA PHE A 74 21.06 9.13 -9.30
C PHE A 74 20.76 8.19 -10.48
N GLY A 75 21.76 7.92 -11.33
CA GLY A 75 21.66 7.05 -12.49
C GLY A 75 20.85 7.65 -13.65
N GLY A 76 20.42 6.78 -14.57
CA GLY A 76 19.65 7.15 -15.76
C GLY A 76 18.15 6.93 -15.62
N ILE A 77 17.40 7.29 -16.66
CA ILE A 77 15.95 7.04 -16.74
C ILE A 77 15.72 5.57 -17.08
N ARG A 78 14.86 4.89 -16.31
CA ARG A 78 14.33 3.56 -16.65
C ARG A 78 13.19 3.72 -17.67
N TRP A 79 13.46 3.50 -18.95
CA TRP A 79 12.49 3.73 -20.03
C TRP A 79 11.23 2.87 -19.91
N GLU A 80 11.34 1.66 -19.37
CA GLU A 80 10.20 0.77 -19.14
C GLU A 80 9.26 1.36 -18.08
N LEU A 81 9.80 1.83 -16.96
CA LEU A 81 9.02 2.51 -15.92
C LEU A 81 8.47 3.85 -16.41
N PHE A 82 9.19 4.57 -17.27
CA PHE A 82 8.72 5.82 -17.88
C PHE A 82 7.50 5.58 -18.79
N GLY A 83 7.53 4.49 -19.57
CA GLY A 83 6.39 4.03 -20.36
C GLY A 83 5.19 3.70 -19.48
N CYS A 84 5.40 2.94 -18.40
CA CYS A 84 4.35 2.60 -17.44
C CYS A 84 3.75 3.84 -16.75
N LEU A 85 4.59 4.79 -16.31
CA LEU A 85 4.15 6.06 -15.73
C LEU A 85 3.28 6.85 -16.71
N THR A 86 3.74 6.96 -17.96
CA THR A 86 3.03 7.69 -19.02
C THR A 86 1.67 7.03 -19.31
N LEU A 87 1.63 5.69 -19.41
CA LEU A 87 0.40 4.95 -19.61
C LEU A 87 -0.58 5.15 -18.44
N ALA A 88 -0.11 5.08 -17.19
CA ALA A 88 -0.95 5.30 -16.01
C ALA A 88 -1.59 6.70 -16.01
N TRP A 89 -0.83 7.75 -16.32
CA TRP A 89 -1.35 9.12 -16.42
C TRP A 89 -2.30 9.32 -17.61
N ILE A 90 -2.07 8.66 -18.75
CA ILE A 90 -3.01 8.68 -19.89
C ILE A 90 -4.34 8.03 -19.48
N VAL A 91 -4.31 6.84 -18.86
CA VAL A 91 -5.51 6.16 -18.38
C VAL A 91 -6.24 7.03 -17.37
N CYS A 92 -5.52 7.64 -16.43
CA CYS A 92 -6.09 8.57 -15.47
C CYS A 92 -6.79 9.75 -16.15
N CYS A 93 -6.11 10.42 -17.08
CA CYS A 93 -6.69 11.53 -17.83
C CYS A 93 -7.94 11.11 -18.60
N LEU A 94 -7.93 9.96 -19.30
CA LEU A 94 -9.07 9.48 -20.09
C LEU A 94 -10.30 9.18 -19.22
N CYS A 95 -10.10 8.61 -18.02
CA CYS A 95 -11.19 8.35 -17.07
C CYS A 95 -11.80 9.64 -16.51
N LEU A 96 -10.99 10.69 -16.37
CA LEU A 96 -11.37 11.96 -15.74
C LEU A 96 -11.82 13.04 -16.72
N VAL A 97 -11.43 13.01 -18.01
CA VAL A 97 -11.59 14.14 -18.94
C VAL A 97 -13.04 14.58 -19.15
N ARG A 98 -14.01 13.70 -18.85
CA ARG A 98 -15.45 13.98 -18.93
C ARG A 98 -16.07 14.37 -17.57
N GLY A 99 -15.25 14.66 -16.57
CA GLY A 99 -15.63 15.17 -15.25
C GLY A 99 -16.20 14.09 -14.30
N ILE A 100 -16.81 14.57 -13.20
CA ILE A 100 -17.28 13.73 -12.08
C ILE A 100 -18.29 12.64 -12.49
N GLN A 101 -19.03 12.84 -13.57
CA GLN A 101 -20.04 11.87 -14.03
C GLN A 101 -19.42 10.59 -14.61
N THR A 102 -18.24 10.67 -15.23
CA THR A 102 -17.53 9.45 -15.67
C THR A 102 -16.82 8.77 -14.52
N ILE A 103 -16.31 9.53 -13.54
CA ILE A 103 -15.74 8.99 -12.31
C ILE A 103 -16.73 8.05 -11.64
N GLY A 104 -17.98 8.50 -11.43
CA GLY A 104 -19.00 7.67 -10.80
C GLY A 104 -19.22 6.32 -11.49
N LYS A 105 -19.13 6.27 -12.84
CA LYS A 105 -19.28 5.02 -13.61
C LYS A 105 -18.06 4.12 -13.51
N VAL A 106 -16.87 4.69 -13.65
CA VAL A 106 -15.60 3.95 -13.59
C VAL A 106 -15.37 3.39 -12.18
N VAL A 107 -15.75 4.14 -11.15
CA VAL A 107 -15.61 3.74 -9.75
C VAL A 107 -16.37 2.46 -9.40
N TYR A 108 -17.52 2.17 -10.04
CA TYR A 108 -18.20 0.89 -9.84
C TYR A 108 -17.31 -0.30 -10.20
N PHE A 109 -16.58 -0.21 -11.31
CA PHE A 109 -15.64 -1.25 -11.70
C PHE A 109 -14.41 -1.24 -10.78
N THR A 110 -13.77 -0.08 -10.59
CA THR A 110 -12.51 -0.01 -9.86
C THR A 110 -12.66 -0.29 -8.36
N ALA A 111 -13.85 -0.10 -7.78
CA ALA A 111 -14.11 -0.42 -6.38
C ALA A 111 -14.56 -1.88 -6.17
N LEU A 112 -15.39 -2.44 -7.06
CA LEU A 112 -15.95 -3.79 -6.87
C LEU A 112 -15.03 -4.91 -7.38
N PHE A 113 -14.34 -4.66 -8.49
CA PHE A 113 -13.52 -5.69 -9.13
C PHE A 113 -12.36 -6.19 -8.26
N PRO A 114 -11.67 -5.35 -7.46
CA PRO A 114 -10.69 -5.83 -6.49
C PRO A 114 -11.24 -6.87 -5.51
N TYR A 115 -12.50 -6.77 -5.08
CA TYR A 115 -13.09 -7.80 -4.19
C TYR A 115 -13.25 -9.16 -4.90
N VAL A 116 -13.56 -9.16 -6.20
CA VAL A 116 -13.62 -10.40 -6.99
C VAL A 116 -12.26 -11.09 -7.00
N ILE A 117 -11.20 -10.30 -7.21
CA ILE A 117 -9.82 -10.81 -7.22
C ILE A 117 -9.38 -11.26 -5.82
N LEU A 118 -9.61 -10.44 -4.79
CA LEU A 118 -9.31 -10.83 -3.41
C LEU A 118 -10.04 -12.12 -3.02
N THR A 119 -11.28 -12.30 -3.44
CA THR A 119 -12.03 -13.55 -3.19
C THR A 119 -11.42 -14.74 -3.91
N ALA A 120 -11.06 -14.60 -5.19
CA ALA A 120 -10.38 -15.65 -5.94
C ALA A 120 -9.03 -16.02 -5.31
N LEU A 121 -8.26 -15.00 -4.90
CA LEU A 121 -6.98 -15.17 -4.21
C LEU A 121 -7.14 -15.77 -2.81
N LEU A 122 -8.21 -15.45 -2.09
CA LEU A 122 -8.50 -16.06 -0.79
C LEU A 122 -8.78 -17.55 -0.96
N ILE A 123 -9.70 -17.90 -1.87
CA ILE A 123 -10.04 -19.30 -2.16
C ILE A 123 -8.78 -20.06 -2.55
N ARG A 124 -7.95 -19.46 -3.40
CA ARG A 124 -6.67 -20.10 -3.78
C ARG A 124 -5.73 -20.22 -2.58
N GLY A 125 -5.54 -19.14 -1.83
CA GLY A 125 -4.65 -19.05 -0.69
C GLY A 125 -4.96 -20.11 0.37
N VAL A 126 -6.23 -20.26 0.76
CA VAL A 126 -6.64 -21.25 1.77
C VAL A 126 -6.56 -22.70 1.29
N THR A 127 -6.51 -22.94 -0.03
CA THR A 127 -6.31 -24.29 -0.60
C THR A 127 -4.84 -24.72 -0.66
N LEU A 128 -3.91 -23.83 -0.31
CA LEU A 128 -2.47 -24.12 -0.33
C LEU A 128 -2.00 -24.69 1.01
N ASP A 129 -1.04 -25.61 0.95
CA ASP A 129 -0.45 -26.22 2.14
C ASP A 129 0.36 -25.19 2.95
N GLY A 130 0.05 -25.04 4.25
CA GLY A 130 0.67 -24.06 5.15
C GLY A 130 -0.07 -22.72 5.25
N ALA A 131 -1.21 -22.56 4.58
CA ALA A 131 -2.04 -21.37 4.71
C ALA A 131 -2.61 -21.18 6.14
N ASP A 132 -2.85 -22.28 6.84
CA ASP A 132 -3.29 -22.32 8.24
C ASP A 132 -2.26 -21.70 9.19
N GLU A 133 -0.96 -22.00 9.01
CA GLU A 133 0.13 -21.39 9.78
C GLU A 133 0.16 -19.87 9.59
N GLY A 134 -0.01 -19.41 8.34
CA GLY A 134 -0.06 -17.99 7.98
C GLY A 134 -1.24 -17.25 8.59
N VAL A 135 -2.44 -17.81 8.45
CA VAL A 135 -3.67 -17.23 9.02
C VAL A 135 -3.62 -17.23 10.55
N LEU A 136 -3.13 -18.32 11.16
CA LEU A 136 -2.96 -18.39 12.61
C LEU A 136 -1.99 -17.31 13.10
N TRP A 137 -0.86 -17.12 12.42
CA TRP A 137 0.10 -16.07 12.75
C TRP A 137 -0.55 -14.67 12.68
N TYR A 138 -1.39 -14.41 11.68
CA TYR A 138 -2.08 -13.12 11.53
C TYR A 138 -3.04 -12.80 12.68
N ILE A 139 -3.78 -13.79 13.17
CA ILE A 139 -4.82 -13.59 14.19
C ILE A 139 -4.30 -13.77 15.62
N MET A 140 -3.16 -14.42 15.82
CA MET A 140 -2.63 -14.74 17.15
C MET A 140 -2.21 -13.46 17.89
N PRO A 141 -2.89 -13.10 18.99
CA PRO A 141 -2.61 -11.84 19.67
C PRO A 141 -1.36 -11.96 20.53
N ASN A 142 -0.46 -10.96 20.43
CA ASN A 142 0.63 -10.79 21.37
C ASN A 142 0.33 -9.62 22.31
N PHE A 143 -0.24 -9.91 23.49
CA PHE A 143 -0.63 -8.87 24.46
C PHE A 143 0.55 -8.08 25.04
N THR A 144 1.80 -8.55 24.87
CA THR A 144 2.97 -7.79 25.34
C THR A 144 3.22 -6.54 24.50
N THR A 145 2.88 -6.56 23.21
CA THR A 145 3.08 -5.43 22.31
C THR A 145 2.09 -4.29 22.61
N LEU A 146 0.92 -4.58 23.17
CA LEU A 146 -0.07 -3.56 23.55
C LEU A 146 0.43 -2.60 24.65
N LYS A 147 1.49 -2.96 25.38
CA LYS A 147 2.13 -2.08 26.37
C LYS A 147 3.02 -1.02 25.72
N ASP A 148 3.41 -1.20 24.46
CA ASP A 148 4.22 -0.25 23.73
C ASP A 148 3.34 0.88 23.17
N ALA A 149 3.66 2.11 23.53
CA ALA A 149 2.97 3.29 23.02
C ALA A 149 3.11 3.42 21.50
N LYS A 150 4.22 2.93 20.93
CA LYS A 150 4.45 2.95 19.48
C LYS A 150 3.38 2.15 18.73
N MET A 151 2.94 1.01 19.28
CA MET A 151 1.88 0.19 18.66
C MET A 151 0.56 0.96 18.51
N TRP A 152 0.22 1.81 19.47
CA TRP A 152 -0.99 2.64 19.40
C TRP A 152 -0.82 3.80 18.42
N ALA A 153 0.36 4.41 18.35
CA ALA A 153 0.67 5.44 17.36
C ALA A 153 0.62 4.89 15.93
N ASP A 154 1.16 3.69 15.71
CA ASP A 154 1.10 2.98 14.43
C ASP A 154 -0.34 2.63 14.05
N ALA A 155 -1.16 2.17 15.02
CA ALA A 155 -2.57 1.89 14.80
C ALA A 155 -3.40 3.14 14.45
N ALA A 156 -3.15 4.26 15.14
CA ALA A 156 -3.80 5.55 14.86
C ALA A 156 -3.40 6.08 13.47
N SER A 157 -2.11 5.99 13.13
CA SER A 157 -1.59 6.37 11.81
C SER A 157 -2.22 5.52 10.71
N GLN A 158 -2.32 4.20 10.92
CA GLN A 158 -2.91 3.28 9.96
C GLN A 158 -4.36 3.66 9.62
N ILE A 159 -5.22 3.92 10.62
CA ILE A 159 -6.61 4.28 10.35
C ILE A 159 -6.73 5.67 9.71
N PHE A 160 -5.88 6.62 10.13
CA PHE A 160 -5.86 7.98 9.58
C PHE A 160 -5.53 7.98 8.08
N TYR A 161 -4.43 7.33 7.68
CA TYR A 161 -4.04 7.26 6.27
C TYR A 161 -4.94 6.33 5.46
N SER A 162 -5.42 5.23 6.05
CA SER A 162 -6.32 4.29 5.36
C SER A 162 -7.66 4.93 4.98
N LEU A 163 -8.17 5.86 5.78
CA LEU A 163 -9.37 6.64 5.44
C LEU A 163 -9.08 7.85 4.54
N GLY A 164 -7.80 8.22 4.34
CA GLY A 164 -7.41 9.37 3.53
C GLY A 164 -7.86 10.72 4.11
N ILE A 165 -7.83 10.85 5.44
CA ILE A 165 -8.17 12.09 6.15
C ILE A 165 -7.10 13.16 5.84
N GLY A 166 -7.50 14.43 5.67
CA GLY A 166 -6.57 15.53 5.38
C GLY A 166 -6.13 15.65 3.93
N CYS A 167 -6.57 14.75 3.03
CA CYS A 167 -6.24 14.80 1.60
C CYS A 167 -7.15 15.70 0.75
N GLY A 168 -8.21 16.28 1.33
CA GLY A 168 -9.22 17.08 0.61
C GLY A 168 -10.15 16.30 -0.34
N SER A 169 -9.80 15.06 -0.70
CA SER A 169 -10.60 14.19 -1.57
C SER A 169 -12.00 13.90 -1.03
N LEU A 170 -12.14 13.59 0.26
CA LEU A 170 -13.44 13.32 0.87
C LEU A 170 -14.34 14.56 0.91
N VAL A 171 -13.77 15.72 1.26
CA VAL A 171 -14.48 17.01 1.25
C VAL A 171 -14.95 17.35 -0.16
N THR A 172 -14.09 17.12 -1.16
CA THR A 172 -14.42 17.32 -2.56
C THR A 172 -15.56 16.42 -2.99
N LEU A 173 -15.50 15.11 -2.71
CA LEU A 173 -16.57 14.17 -3.06
C LEU A 173 -17.89 14.51 -2.35
N ALA A 174 -17.83 14.94 -1.09
CA ALA A 174 -19.01 15.36 -0.34
C ALA A 174 -19.66 16.62 -0.93
N SER A 175 -18.88 17.54 -1.53
CA SER A 175 -19.40 18.77 -2.15
C SER A 175 -20.33 18.53 -3.35
N TYR A 176 -20.22 17.36 -4.00
CA TYR A 176 -21.10 16.94 -5.09
C TYR A 176 -22.34 16.15 -4.60
N SER A 177 -22.46 15.91 -3.29
CA SER A 177 -23.60 15.20 -2.72
C SER A 177 -24.81 16.13 -2.51
N ASN A 178 -26.00 15.54 -2.40
CA ASN A 178 -27.22 16.30 -2.11
C ASN A 178 -27.17 16.88 -0.69
N PHE A 179 -27.63 18.13 -0.52
CA PHE A 179 -27.60 18.82 0.77
C PHE A 179 -28.30 18.08 1.92
N SER A 180 -29.38 17.33 1.62
CA SER A 180 -30.12 16.55 2.61
C SER A 180 -29.70 15.08 2.69
N ASN A 181 -28.59 14.71 2.06
CA ASN A 181 -28.08 13.35 2.13
C ASN A 181 -27.54 13.05 3.54
N ASN A 182 -27.77 11.83 4.03
CA ASN A 182 -27.35 11.46 5.38
C ASN A 182 -25.86 11.08 5.40
N CYS A 183 -24.99 12.09 5.46
CA CYS A 183 -23.55 11.87 5.45
C CYS A 183 -23.04 11.11 6.69
N HIS A 184 -23.77 11.14 7.81
CA HIS A 184 -23.42 10.38 9.02
C HIS A 184 -23.54 8.87 8.78
N ARG A 185 -24.62 8.42 8.12
CA ARG A 185 -24.78 7.01 7.74
C ARG A 185 -23.69 6.57 6.77
N ASP A 186 -23.40 7.41 5.77
CA ASP A 186 -22.39 7.13 4.76
C ASP A 186 -21.00 7.02 5.38
N ALA A 187 -20.63 7.94 6.28
CA ALA A 187 -19.35 7.91 6.99
C ALA A 187 -19.16 6.65 7.83
N ILE A 188 -20.20 6.20 8.55
CA ILE A 188 -20.17 4.93 9.28
C ILE A 188 -19.96 3.76 8.31
N PHE A 189 -20.73 3.70 7.23
CA PHE A 189 -20.64 2.62 6.25
C PHE A 189 -19.25 2.55 5.59
N VAL A 190 -18.69 3.69 5.20
CA VAL A 190 -17.34 3.79 4.61
C VAL A 190 -16.29 3.31 5.61
N THR A 191 -16.38 3.73 6.88
CA THR A 191 -15.41 3.33 7.91
C THR A 191 -15.43 1.83 8.18
N PHE A 192 -16.63 1.24 8.34
CA PHE A 192 -16.77 -0.20 8.53
C PHE A 192 -16.32 -1.00 7.30
N THR A 193 -16.67 -0.53 6.09
CA THR A 193 -16.25 -1.18 4.85
C THR A 193 -14.74 -1.15 4.70
N ASN A 194 -14.10 -0.02 5.00
CA ASN A 194 -12.64 0.12 4.96
C ASN A 194 -11.95 -0.85 5.95
N LEU A 195 -12.43 -0.92 7.19
CA LEU A 195 -11.93 -1.84 8.21
C LEU A 195 -12.10 -3.30 7.76
N PHE A 196 -13.30 -3.67 7.32
CA PHE A 196 -13.59 -5.03 6.84
C PHE A 196 -12.68 -5.41 5.68
N THR A 197 -12.50 -4.50 4.72
CA THR A 197 -11.65 -4.74 3.54
C THR A 197 -10.19 -4.92 3.92
N SER A 198 -9.69 -4.13 4.88
CA SER A 198 -8.32 -4.25 5.39
C SER A 198 -8.08 -5.60 6.07
N ILE A 199 -9.02 -6.04 6.92
CA ILE A 199 -8.96 -7.36 7.57
C ILE A 199 -9.05 -8.48 6.53
N TYR A 200 -9.98 -8.35 5.58
CA TYR A 200 -10.18 -9.32 4.51
C TYR A 200 -8.94 -9.48 3.62
N ALA A 201 -8.32 -8.37 3.22
CA ALA A 201 -7.06 -8.37 2.50
C ALA A 201 -5.92 -8.99 3.34
N GLY A 202 -5.93 -8.77 4.67
CA GLY A 202 -5.02 -9.43 5.60
C GLY A 202 -5.09 -10.95 5.50
N PHE A 203 -6.29 -11.55 5.55
CA PHE A 203 -6.45 -13.00 5.36
C PHE A 203 -5.95 -13.49 4.00
N VAL A 204 -6.20 -12.73 2.92
CA VAL A 204 -5.70 -13.07 1.58
C VAL A 204 -4.16 -13.12 1.57
N ILE A 205 -3.51 -12.07 2.07
CA ILE A 205 -2.04 -11.98 2.06
C ILE A 205 -1.42 -13.04 2.96
N PHE A 206 -1.90 -13.18 4.21
CA PHE A 206 -1.29 -14.11 5.16
C PHE A 206 -1.53 -15.57 4.84
N SER A 207 -2.65 -15.94 4.18
CA SER A 207 -2.81 -17.31 3.67
C SER A 207 -1.76 -17.68 2.62
N ILE A 208 -1.43 -16.75 1.72
CA ILE A 208 -0.41 -16.95 0.68
C ILE A 208 1.01 -16.92 1.28
N LEU A 209 1.27 -16.04 2.25
CA LEU A 209 2.56 -15.99 2.95
C LEU A 209 2.81 -17.23 3.80
N GLY A 210 1.79 -17.82 4.41
CA GLY A 210 1.92 -19.10 5.12
C GLY A 210 2.41 -20.22 4.20
N PHE A 211 1.81 -20.33 3.01
CA PHE A 211 2.29 -21.25 1.97
C PHE A 211 3.75 -20.99 1.58
N LEU A 212 4.11 -19.72 1.39
CA LEU A 212 5.49 -19.35 1.03
C LEU A 212 6.49 -19.69 2.14
N ALA A 213 6.15 -19.39 3.39
CA ALA A 213 6.96 -19.71 4.56
C ALA A 213 7.18 -21.23 4.68
N ARG A 214 6.12 -22.02 4.44
CA ARG A 214 6.18 -23.48 4.43
C ARG A 214 7.05 -24.03 3.31
N GLN A 215 6.92 -23.51 2.09
CA GLN A 215 7.75 -23.88 0.93
C GLN A 215 9.24 -23.57 1.18
N MET A 216 9.53 -22.43 1.80
CA MET A 216 10.89 -21.99 2.09
C MET A 216 11.49 -22.58 3.36
N GLN A 217 10.69 -23.28 4.17
CA GLN A 217 11.08 -23.75 5.50
C GLN A 217 11.65 -22.63 6.38
N MET A 218 11.03 -21.45 6.30
CA MET A 218 11.41 -20.27 7.08
C MET A 218 10.23 -19.81 7.93
N PRO A 219 10.48 -19.19 9.09
CA PRO A 219 9.40 -18.66 9.90
C PRO A 219 8.78 -17.43 9.22
N ILE A 220 7.47 -17.22 9.43
CA ILE A 220 6.67 -16.24 8.70
C ILE A 220 7.22 -14.80 8.87
N ASP A 221 7.74 -14.47 10.04
CA ASP A 221 8.34 -13.16 10.35
C ASP A 221 9.54 -12.81 9.46
N LYS A 222 10.23 -13.81 8.90
CA LYS A 222 11.36 -13.59 7.97
C LYS A 222 10.89 -13.37 6.53
N VAL A 223 9.67 -13.78 6.21
CA VAL A 223 9.08 -13.64 4.86
C VAL A 223 8.26 -12.35 4.75
N VAL A 224 7.73 -11.84 5.86
CA VAL A 224 7.06 -10.54 5.93
C VAL A 224 8.09 -9.42 5.76
N GLN A 225 7.99 -8.68 4.66
CA GLN A 225 8.83 -7.51 4.36
C GLN A 225 8.05 -6.19 4.51
N SER A 226 8.67 -5.05 4.17
CA SER A 226 7.95 -3.77 4.02
C SER A 226 6.86 -3.86 2.95
N ALA A 227 5.95 -2.88 2.85
CA ALA A 227 4.81 -2.91 1.93
C ALA A 227 5.23 -3.17 0.47
N GLU A 228 6.29 -2.51 0.00
CA GLU A 228 6.86 -2.74 -1.33
C GLU A 228 7.49 -4.13 -1.47
N GLY A 229 8.17 -4.64 -0.43
CA GLY A 229 8.74 -5.99 -0.44
C GLY A 229 7.66 -7.08 -0.43
N LEU A 230 6.58 -6.88 0.33
CA LEU A 230 5.42 -7.77 0.34
C LEU A 230 4.80 -7.90 -1.06
N ALA A 231 4.50 -6.77 -1.69
CA ALA A 231 3.80 -6.76 -2.98
C ALA A 231 4.69 -7.15 -4.17
N PHE A 232 5.95 -6.73 -4.19
CA PHE A 232 6.83 -6.89 -5.36
C PHE A 232 7.91 -7.97 -5.21
N ILE A 233 8.11 -8.52 -4.00
CA ILE A 233 9.13 -9.56 -3.74
C ILE A 233 8.46 -10.83 -3.22
N ALA A 234 7.80 -10.78 -2.06
CA ALA A 234 7.24 -11.97 -1.42
C ALA A 234 6.07 -12.55 -2.22
N TYR A 235 5.14 -11.71 -2.68
CA TYR A 235 3.97 -12.18 -3.42
C TYR A 235 4.32 -12.83 -4.77
N PRO A 236 5.14 -12.23 -5.65
CA PRO A 236 5.54 -12.88 -6.90
C PRO A 236 6.27 -14.20 -6.68
N GLU A 237 7.09 -14.27 -5.63
CA GLU A 237 7.79 -15.50 -5.27
C GLU A 237 6.81 -16.62 -4.86
N ALA A 238 5.77 -16.29 -4.10
CA ALA A 238 4.70 -17.24 -3.80
C ALA A 238 3.97 -17.68 -5.07
N VAL A 239 3.65 -16.75 -5.97
CA VAL A 239 2.90 -17.04 -7.20
C VAL A 239 3.65 -17.98 -8.14
N VAL A 240 4.96 -17.82 -8.30
CA VAL A 240 5.77 -18.70 -9.17
C VAL A 240 5.74 -20.16 -8.70
N GLN A 241 5.52 -20.39 -7.41
CA GLN A 241 5.42 -21.73 -6.82
C GLN A 241 4.00 -22.33 -6.90
N MET A 242 3.00 -21.54 -7.33
CA MET A 242 1.63 -22.01 -7.53
C MET A 242 1.40 -22.56 -8.95
N PRO A 243 0.46 -23.50 -9.13
CA PRO A 243 -0.03 -23.86 -10.46
C PRO A 243 -0.71 -22.66 -11.13
N LEU A 244 -0.53 -22.55 -12.45
CA LEU A 244 -0.99 -21.43 -13.28
C LEU A 244 -0.45 -20.05 -12.80
N PRO A 245 0.88 -19.89 -12.63
CA PRO A 245 1.48 -18.69 -12.04
C PRO A 245 1.11 -17.41 -12.82
N ASN A 246 1.02 -17.50 -14.15
CA ASN A 246 0.68 -16.35 -15.01
C ASN A 246 -0.72 -15.79 -14.69
N LEU A 247 -1.70 -16.64 -14.39
CA LEU A 247 -3.06 -16.20 -14.07
C LEU A 247 -3.07 -15.36 -12.78
N TRP A 248 -2.47 -15.90 -11.72
CA TRP A 248 -2.43 -15.24 -10.41
C TRP A 248 -1.63 -13.95 -10.42
N ALA A 249 -0.49 -13.93 -11.15
CA ALA A 249 0.31 -12.72 -11.32
C ALA A 249 -0.50 -11.61 -12.02
N ILE A 250 -1.17 -11.92 -13.13
CA ILE A 250 -1.99 -10.94 -13.86
C ILE A 250 -3.11 -10.41 -12.96
N LEU A 251 -3.85 -11.28 -12.28
CA LEU A 251 -4.94 -10.87 -11.40
C LEU A 251 -4.43 -9.95 -10.27
N PHE A 252 -3.35 -10.33 -9.59
CA PHE A 252 -2.81 -9.54 -8.48
C PHE A 252 -2.29 -8.17 -8.91
N PHE A 253 -1.43 -8.10 -9.93
CA PHE A 253 -0.88 -6.82 -10.37
C PHE A 253 -1.92 -5.93 -11.04
N PHE A 254 -2.90 -6.52 -11.75
CA PHE A 254 -4.02 -5.76 -12.28
C PHE A 254 -4.93 -5.21 -11.17
N MET A 255 -5.14 -5.98 -10.10
CA MET A 255 -5.82 -5.49 -8.90
C MET A 255 -5.07 -4.32 -8.26
N LEU A 256 -3.75 -4.44 -8.06
CA LEU A 256 -2.93 -3.35 -7.50
C LEU A 256 -3.01 -2.08 -8.37
N PHE A 257 -2.97 -2.24 -9.69
CA PHE A 257 -3.13 -1.13 -10.63
C PHE A 257 -4.51 -0.46 -10.51
N ILE A 258 -5.59 -1.24 -10.42
CA ILE A 258 -6.95 -0.72 -10.25
C ILE A 258 -7.12 0.00 -8.90
N LEU A 259 -6.59 -0.56 -7.81
CA LEU A 259 -6.63 0.06 -6.49
C LEU A 259 -5.89 1.40 -6.49
N GLY A 260 -4.71 1.47 -7.12
CA GLY A 260 -3.96 2.71 -7.29
C GLY A 260 -4.71 3.76 -8.11
N LEU A 261 -5.30 3.35 -9.24
CA LEU A 261 -6.10 4.25 -10.09
C LEU A 261 -7.31 4.83 -9.35
N GLY A 262 -8.03 4.00 -8.57
CA GLY A 262 -9.20 4.44 -7.80
C GLY A 262 -8.86 5.59 -6.85
N SER A 263 -7.76 5.46 -6.10
CA SER A 263 -7.27 6.51 -5.20
C SER A 263 -6.76 7.74 -5.96
N GLN A 264 -6.08 7.55 -7.09
CA GLN A 264 -5.57 8.64 -7.92
C GLN A 264 -6.69 9.52 -8.49
N PHE A 265 -7.83 8.94 -8.87
CA PHE A 265 -8.98 9.71 -9.36
C PHE A 265 -9.49 10.72 -8.34
N ALA A 266 -9.58 10.31 -7.07
CA ALA A 266 -10.05 11.19 -6.00
C ALA A 266 -9.06 12.35 -5.76
N GLY A 267 -7.76 12.08 -5.79
CA GLY A 267 -6.71 13.11 -5.63
C GLY A 267 -6.69 14.14 -6.76
N VAL A 268 -6.72 13.70 -8.02
CA VAL A 268 -6.78 14.62 -9.18
C VAL A 268 -8.08 15.44 -9.16
N GLN A 269 -9.20 14.81 -8.78
CA GLN A 269 -10.47 15.52 -8.66
C GLN A 269 -10.43 16.60 -7.56
N ALA A 270 -9.77 16.34 -6.42
CA ALA A 270 -9.62 17.33 -5.36
C ALA A 270 -8.91 18.60 -5.85
N ILE A 271 -7.83 18.43 -6.63
CA ILE A 271 -7.09 19.55 -7.24
C ILE A 271 -7.97 20.27 -8.27
N ASN A 272 -8.65 19.52 -9.13
CA ASN A 272 -9.54 20.08 -10.16
C ASN A 272 -10.66 20.92 -9.52
N THR A 273 -11.37 20.39 -8.53
CA THR A 273 -12.43 21.12 -7.83
C THR A 273 -11.91 22.38 -7.14
N ALA A 274 -10.74 22.31 -6.47
CA ALA A 274 -10.13 23.49 -5.86
C ALA A 274 -9.82 24.62 -6.88
N ILE A 275 -9.36 24.27 -8.08
CA ILE A 275 -9.12 25.24 -9.16
C ILE A 275 -10.45 25.82 -9.67
N LEU A 276 -11.45 24.96 -9.91
CA LEU A 276 -12.75 25.37 -10.44
C LEU A 276 -13.57 26.21 -9.46
N ASP A 277 -13.37 26.04 -8.15
CA ASP A 277 -14.01 26.87 -7.13
C ASP A 277 -13.37 28.25 -7.02
N ARG A 278 -12.05 28.36 -7.26
CA ARG A 278 -11.37 29.66 -7.33
C ARG A 278 -11.63 30.40 -8.65
N ARG A 279 -11.77 29.67 -9.76
CA ARG A 279 -12.01 30.22 -11.11
C ARG A 279 -13.18 29.51 -11.79
N PRO A 280 -14.43 29.94 -11.49
CA PRO A 280 -15.64 29.31 -12.03
C PRO A 280 -15.76 29.39 -13.56
N ASP A 281 -15.07 30.33 -14.20
CA ASP A 281 -14.98 30.50 -15.65
C ASP A 281 -14.39 29.27 -16.36
N LEU A 282 -13.50 28.54 -15.69
CA LEU A 282 -12.85 27.35 -16.22
C LEU A 282 -13.75 26.11 -16.26
N ARG A 283 -14.94 26.14 -15.64
CA ARG A 283 -15.89 25.01 -15.65
C ARG A 283 -16.32 24.60 -17.06
N LYS A 284 -16.35 25.55 -18.01
CA LYS A 284 -16.64 25.26 -19.44
C LYS A 284 -15.54 24.44 -20.13
N HIS A 285 -14.33 24.50 -19.58
CA HIS A 285 -13.12 23.86 -20.13
C HIS A 285 -12.53 22.85 -19.13
N GLU A 286 -13.37 22.25 -18.28
CA GLU A 286 -12.94 21.31 -17.22
C GLU A 286 -12.01 20.21 -17.75
N GLY A 287 -12.31 19.63 -18.91
CA GLY A 287 -11.45 18.61 -19.53
C GLY A 287 -10.02 19.10 -19.84
N PHE A 288 -9.85 20.37 -20.22
CA PHE A 288 -8.53 20.96 -20.43
C PHE A 288 -7.80 21.24 -19.11
N VAL A 289 -8.53 21.60 -18.05
CA VAL A 289 -7.96 21.77 -16.71
C VAL A 289 -7.42 20.44 -16.19
N ILE A 290 -8.21 19.36 -16.31
CA ILE A 290 -7.80 18.01 -15.94
C ILE A 290 -6.58 17.56 -16.73
N LEU A 291 -6.56 17.79 -18.05
CA LEU A 291 -5.39 17.50 -18.88
C LEU A 291 -4.15 18.25 -18.37
N GLY A 292 -4.28 19.54 -18.05
CA GLY A 292 -3.20 20.35 -17.47
C GLY A 292 -2.68 19.80 -16.14
N ILE A 293 -3.58 19.38 -15.24
CA ILE A 293 -3.20 18.76 -13.97
C ILE A 293 -2.46 17.44 -14.21
N CYS A 294 -2.99 16.55 -15.06
CA CYS A 294 -2.36 15.27 -15.37
C CYS A 294 -0.97 15.45 -15.98
N VAL A 295 -0.79 16.40 -16.90
CA VAL A 295 0.52 16.69 -17.50
C VAL A 295 1.49 17.27 -16.46
N ALA A 296 1.03 18.19 -15.61
CA ALA A 296 1.86 18.75 -14.55
C ALA A 296 2.31 17.67 -13.55
N CYS A 297 1.39 16.83 -13.07
CA CYS A 297 1.73 15.75 -12.14
C CYS A 297 2.59 14.66 -12.79
N TRP A 298 2.37 14.35 -14.08
CA TRP A 298 3.25 13.46 -14.84
C TRP A 298 4.68 13.99 -14.91
N LEU A 299 4.87 15.28 -15.23
CA LEU A 299 6.20 15.93 -15.24
C LEU A 299 6.88 15.85 -13.87
N LEU A 300 6.13 16.12 -12.80
CA LEU A 300 6.64 16.06 -11.42
C LEU A 300 6.99 14.63 -10.97
N ALA A 301 6.40 13.60 -11.58
CA ALA A 301 6.68 12.20 -11.26
C ALA A 301 7.91 11.63 -12.00
N ILE A 302 8.42 12.29 -13.04
CA ILE A 302 9.57 11.81 -13.83
C ILE A 302 10.82 11.51 -12.98
N PRO A 303 11.22 12.32 -11.98
CA PRO A 303 12.38 12.01 -11.15
C PRO A 303 12.28 10.67 -10.40
N MET A 304 11.08 10.17 -10.13
CA MET A 304 10.89 8.87 -9.44
C MET A 304 11.16 7.66 -10.33
N VAL A 305 11.37 7.87 -11.64
CA VAL A 305 11.57 6.81 -12.65
C VAL A 305 13.05 6.55 -12.95
N PHE A 306 13.95 7.33 -12.34
CA PHE A 306 15.39 7.10 -12.46
C PHE A 306 15.83 5.87 -11.66
N ASP A 307 17.05 5.38 -11.91
CA ASP A 307 17.65 4.25 -11.16
C ASP A 307 17.63 4.50 -9.63
N GLY A 308 17.86 5.76 -9.20
CA GLY A 308 17.77 6.21 -7.80
C GLY A 308 16.37 6.62 -7.33
N GLY A 309 15.36 6.53 -8.20
CA GLY A 309 14.01 7.07 -7.97
C GLY A 309 13.30 6.51 -6.74
N ILE A 310 13.58 5.26 -6.35
CA ILE A 310 13.01 4.65 -5.15
C ILE A 310 13.39 5.41 -3.86
N TYR A 311 14.57 6.04 -3.82
CA TYR A 311 15.00 6.79 -2.64
C TYR A 311 14.19 8.08 -2.49
N LEU A 312 13.93 8.77 -3.61
CA LEU A 312 13.03 9.93 -3.64
C LEU A 312 11.60 9.54 -3.30
N PHE A 313 11.11 8.41 -3.85
CA PHE A 313 9.78 7.88 -3.53
C PHE A 313 9.62 7.63 -2.02
N LYS A 314 10.57 6.91 -1.40
CA LYS A 314 10.55 6.64 0.05
C LYS A 314 10.68 7.90 0.89
N LEU A 315 11.51 8.86 0.47
CA LEU A 315 11.64 10.14 1.16
C LEU A 315 10.32 10.92 1.13
N MET A 316 9.67 10.98 -0.04
CA MET A 316 8.39 11.67 -0.20
C MET A 316 7.26 10.99 0.57
N ASP A 317 7.21 9.66 0.58
CA ASP A 317 6.24 8.89 1.35
C ASP A 317 6.37 9.17 2.86
N TRP A 318 7.60 9.09 3.39
CA TRP A 318 7.86 9.32 4.81
C TRP A 318 7.59 10.75 5.26
N HIS A 319 8.02 11.76 4.49
CA HIS A 319 7.88 13.16 4.92
C HIS A 319 6.54 13.79 4.53
N THR A 320 6.03 13.51 3.33
CA THR A 320 4.84 14.16 2.80
C THR A 320 3.59 13.40 3.23
N ALA A 321 3.54 12.10 2.95
CA ALA A 321 2.33 11.32 3.20
C ALA A 321 2.09 11.11 4.70
N SER A 322 3.16 11.05 5.52
CA SER A 322 3.00 10.95 6.96
C SER A 322 2.87 12.33 7.65
N TRP A 323 3.95 13.08 7.78
CA TRP A 323 3.95 14.28 8.66
C TRP A 323 3.06 15.43 8.16
N ALA A 324 3.08 15.74 6.86
CA ALA A 324 2.36 16.91 6.35
C ALA A 324 0.83 16.72 6.38
N ILE A 325 0.34 15.54 5.98
CA ILE A 325 -1.10 15.25 5.95
C ILE A 325 -1.67 15.19 7.38
N LEU A 326 -0.90 14.65 8.35
CA LEU A 326 -1.32 14.64 9.75
C LEU A 326 -1.51 16.05 10.31
N LEU A 327 -0.59 16.98 10.03
CA LEU A 327 -0.73 18.39 10.43
C LEU A 327 -1.96 19.07 9.79
N ILE A 328 -2.22 18.78 8.51
CA ILE A 328 -3.41 19.29 7.81
C ILE A 328 -4.68 18.71 8.44
N GLY A 329 -4.73 17.40 8.68
CA GLY A 329 -5.86 16.74 9.33
C GLY A 329 -6.13 17.27 10.75
N PHE A 330 -5.07 17.54 11.52
CA PHE A 330 -5.19 18.19 12.83
C PHE A 330 -5.83 19.59 12.70
N ALA A 331 -5.37 20.40 11.74
CA ALA A 331 -5.96 21.72 11.48
C ALA A 331 -7.42 21.62 11.02
N GLU A 332 -7.76 20.66 10.16
CA GLU A 332 -9.13 20.39 9.69
C GLU A 332 -10.08 19.96 10.81
N ILE A 333 -9.57 19.39 11.90
CA ILE A 333 -10.38 19.05 13.08
C ILE A 333 -10.48 20.25 14.03
N VAL A 334 -9.37 20.92 14.33
CA VAL A 334 -9.30 22.00 15.32
C VAL A 334 -10.05 23.26 14.85
N VAL A 335 -9.93 23.63 13.57
CA VAL A 335 -10.57 24.85 13.05
C VAL A 335 -12.10 24.79 13.17
N PRO A 336 -12.81 23.73 12.72
CA PRO A 336 -14.25 23.62 12.90
C PRO A 336 -14.68 23.37 14.34
N SER A 337 -13.92 22.58 15.11
CA SER A 337 -14.33 22.18 16.47
C SER A 337 -14.12 23.29 17.50
N TRP A 338 -12.97 23.97 17.49
CA TRP A 338 -12.58 24.95 18.50
C TRP A 338 -12.82 26.40 18.05
N PHE A 339 -12.41 26.77 16.82
CA PHE A 339 -12.51 28.16 16.35
C PHE A 339 -13.91 28.51 15.82
N TYR A 340 -14.47 27.69 14.92
CA TYR A 340 -15.84 27.89 14.43
C TYR A 340 -16.88 27.54 15.52
N GLY A 341 -16.57 26.49 16.29
CA GLY A 341 -17.34 26.03 17.44
C GLY A 341 -18.20 24.81 17.11
N CYS A 342 -17.92 23.70 17.82
CA CYS A 342 -18.57 22.41 17.62
C CYS A 342 -20.12 22.47 17.66
N ASN A 343 -20.70 23.30 18.54
CA ASN A 343 -22.16 23.42 18.65
C ASN A 343 -22.78 24.07 17.41
N LYS A 344 -22.10 25.05 16.79
CA LYS A 344 -22.56 25.65 15.52
C LYS A 344 -22.45 24.64 14.39
N PHE A 345 -21.36 23.87 14.36
CA PHE A 345 -21.19 22.81 13.36
C PHE A 345 -22.27 21.72 13.47
N LEU A 346 -22.60 21.28 14.68
CA LEU A 346 -23.70 20.34 14.92
C LEU A 346 -25.07 20.93 14.53
N ASN A 347 -25.28 22.24 14.67
CA ASN A 347 -26.49 22.90 14.20
C ASN A 347 -26.58 22.92 12.66
N ASN A 348 -25.46 23.14 11.95
CA ASN A 348 -25.44 23.07 10.48
C ASN A 348 -25.81 21.65 9.99
N LEU A 349 -25.40 20.60 10.70
CA LEU A 349 -25.83 19.23 10.40
C LEU A 349 -27.34 19.04 10.61
N ALA A 350 -27.92 19.70 11.61
CA ALA A 350 -29.37 19.70 11.82
C ALA A 350 -30.13 20.41 10.67
N GLU A 351 -29.55 21.46 10.08
CA GLU A 351 -30.10 22.12 8.87
C GLU A 351 -30.08 21.20 7.64
N MET A 352 -29.06 20.34 7.53
CA MET A 352 -28.99 19.27 6.51
C MET A 352 -29.98 18.11 6.77
N LYS A 353 -30.97 18.30 7.65
CA LYS A 353 -31.97 17.31 8.10
C LYS A 353 -31.39 16.12 8.89
N MET A 354 -30.15 16.20 9.36
CA MET A 354 -29.56 15.20 10.25
C MET A 354 -29.76 15.61 11.71
N ARG A 355 -30.85 15.15 12.32
CA ARG A 355 -31.14 15.43 13.73
C ARG A 355 -30.51 14.36 14.62
N PHE A 356 -29.54 14.77 15.43
CA PHE A 356 -28.93 13.93 16.45
C PHE A 356 -29.69 14.04 17.78
N GLY A 357 -29.93 12.90 18.44
CA GLY A 357 -30.43 12.89 19.82
C GLY A 357 -29.38 13.39 20.81
N ARG A 358 -29.79 13.68 22.06
CA ARG A 358 -28.89 14.22 23.11
C ARG A 358 -27.64 13.37 23.34
N PHE A 359 -27.78 12.04 23.30
CA PHE A 359 -26.66 11.11 23.47
C PHE A 359 -25.64 11.22 22.33
N LEU A 360 -26.11 11.14 21.08
CA LEU A 360 -25.23 11.20 19.90
C LEU A 360 -24.56 12.57 19.77
N HIS A 361 -25.27 13.64 20.16
CA HIS A 361 -24.71 14.99 20.23
C HIS A 361 -23.54 15.05 21.22
N GLY A 362 -23.69 14.50 22.43
CA GLY A 362 -22.61 14.43 23.41
C GLY A 362 -21.43 13.57 22.96
N TYR A 363 -21.69 12.44 22.30
CA TYR A 363 -20.66 11.59 21.71
C TYR A 363 -19.82 12.33 20.67
N TRP A 364 -20.46 12.96 19.67
CA TRP A 364 -19.75 13.70 18.62
C TRP A 364 -19.02 14.92 19.15
N TRP A 365 -19.60 15.61 20.13
CA TRP A 365 -18.92 16.71 20.81
C TRP A 365 -17.63 16.25 21.51
N LEU A 366 -17.70 15.16 22.28
CA LEU A 366 -16.51 14.58 22.95
C LEU A 366 -15.46 14.14 21.93
N CYS A 367 -15.89 13.49 20.85
CA CYS A 367 -15.00 13.01 19.79
C CYS A 367 -14.30 14.16 19.07
N TRP A 368 -15.01 15.20 18.64
CA TRP A 368 -14.42 16.28 17.84
C TRP A 368 -13.64 17.30 18.67
N VAL A 369 -14.06 17.56 19.90
CA VAL A 369 -13.41 18.59 20.74
C VAL A 369 -12.20 18.02 21.50
N ILE A 370 -12.26 16.76 21.94
CA ILE A 370 -11.25 16.18 22.85
C ILE A 370 -10.52 15.00 22.21
N LEU A 371 -11.23 13.93 21.84
CA LEU A 371 -10.58 12.68 21.48
C LEU A 371 -9.78 12.80 20.17
N ALA A 372 -10.38 13.33 19.11
CA ALA A 372 -9.74 13.40 17.80
C ALA A 372 -8.52 14.34 17.76
N PRO A 373 -8.56 15.56 18.35
CA PRO A 373 -7.37 16.38 18.49
C PRO A 373 -6.27 15.70 19.31
N LEU A 374 -6.62 15.03 20.41
CA LEU A 374 -5.66 14.35 21.28
C LEU A 374 -5.01 13.13 20.59
N THR A 375 -5.74 12.42 19.74
CA THR A 375 -5.16 11.31 18.95
C THR A 375 -4.28 11.77 17.79
N CYS A 376 -4.46 13.00 17.30
CA CYS A 376 -3.63 13.57 16.24
C CYS A 376 -2.38 14.29 16.79
N LEU A 377 -2.37 14.65 18.07
CA LEU A 377 -1.21 15.17 18.81
C LEU A 377 -0.31 14.02 19.27
#